data_AF-A0ABD2JY71-F1
#
_entry.id   AF-A0ABD2JY71-F1
#
_cell.length_a   1.000
_cell.length_b   1.000
_cell.length_c   1.000
_cell.angle_alpha   90.00
_cell.angle_beta   90.00
_cell.angle_gamma   90.00
#
_symmetry.space_group_name_H-M   'P 1'
#
loop_
_entity.id
_entity.type
_entity.pdbx_description
1 polymer ?
#
loop_
_entity_poly.entity_id
_entity_poly.type
_entity_poly.pdbx_seq_one_letter_code
_entity_poly.pdbx_strand_id
1 'polypeptide(L)'
;MENFTRFLHFINSLFVFNNYLCVSSSSSLVQRLHLLFINPSSVGIRAHLKMDALKKLANRARQKSAEIILSAEKTEIGAELERLLTKTDKTEEDMKKLVHAIEVYLQPNPAVRALDGLGEAMKEAATRVVGTESTFGSMLLKGSQTESKVAPGEPQLIQSITTQTMASLRHIQENELRTVQKERSVLNKKRLDLDATKSRWKRAADDKKPAVEAELRIAQTEFDTQLVTIITALEALQTAVDHQGEYLVKFFEAVQKEYHNACLKLLKELKRDLEASD
;
A
#
# COMPACT_ATOMS: atom_id res chain seq x y z
N MET A 1 -8.91 -11.32 2.52
CA MET A 1 -9.62 -10.72 3.67
C MET A 1 -9.00 -11.20 4.99
N GLU A 2 -8.97 -12.50 5.30
CA GLU A 2 -8.33 -12.99 6.55
C GLU A 2 -6.87 -12.54 6.74
N ASN A 3 -6.07 -12.53 5.66
CA ASN A 3 -4.66 -12.11 5.74
C ASN A 3 -4.49 -10.61 6.00
N PHE A 4 -5.44 -9.78 5.54
CA PHE A 4 -5.40 -8.32 5.73
C PHE A 4 -5.91 -7.92 7.12
N THR A 5 -6.95 -8.60 7.62
CA THR A 5 -7.43 -8.42 8.99
C THR A 5 -6.39 -8.88 10.02
N ARG A 6 -5.68 -9.99 9.75
CA ARG A 6 -4.54 -10.43 10.57
C ARG A 6 -3.38 -9.44 10.52
N PHE A 7 -3.13 -8.82 9.38
CA PHE A 7 -2.13 -7.76 9.21
C PHE A 7 -2.46 -6.48 10.00
N LEU A 8 -3.71 -6.02 9.98
CA LEU A 8 -4.16 -4.87 10.79
C LEU A 8 -4.09 -5.15 12.30
N HIS A 9 -4.46 -6.35 12.74
CA HIS A 9 -4.28 -6.78 14.13
C HIS A 9 -2.81 -6.85 14.55
N PHE A 10 -1.93 -7.23 13.62
CA PHE A 10 -0.49 -7.30 13.83
C PHE A 10 0.15 -5.90 13.94
N ILE A 11 -0.24 -4.95 13.08
CA ILE A 11 0.17 -3.54 13.17
C ILE A 11 -0.26 -2.94 14.52
N ASN A 12 -1.50 -3.19 14.96
CA ASN A 12 -1.98 -2.74 16.27
C ASN A 12 -1.21 -3.38 17.44
N SER A 13 -0.78 -4.63 17.30
CA SER A 13 0.03 -5.33 18.33
C SER A 13 1.46 -4.78 18.39
N LEU A 14 2.04 -4.40 17.25
CA LEU A 14 3.34 -3.71 17.17
C LEU A 14 3.29 -2.29 17.76
N PHE A 15 2.18 -1.57 17.61
CA PHE A 15 1.98 -0.24 18.20
C PHE A 15 2.05 -0.26 19.74
N VAL A 16 1.52 -1.32 20.36
CA VAL A 16 1.64 -1.55 21.81
C VAL A 16 3.06 -1.97 22.20
N PHE A 17 3.75 -2.73 21.35
CA PHE A 17 5.10 -3.23 21.61
C PHE A 17 6.19 -2.16 21.50
N ASN A 18 6.07 -1.22 20.54
CA ASN A 18 7.08 -0.19 20.28
C ASN A 18 7.11 0.89 21.39
N ASN A 19 6.06 1.02 22.19
CA ASN A 19 6.02 1.89 23.37
C ASN A 19 6.67 1.28 24.63
N TYR A 20 7.06 -0.01 24.62
CA TYR A 20 7.48 -0.69 25.85
C TYR A 20 8.89 -1.31 25.85
N LEU A 21 9.60 -1.42 24.72
CA LEU A 21 10.86 -2.18 24.70
C LEU A 21 11.95 -1.57 23.82
N CYS A 22 12.70 -0.62 24.40
CA CYS A 22 14.12 -0.43 24.06
C CYS A 22 15.05 -1.11 25.09
N VAL A 23 14.50 -1.86 26.07
CA VAL A 23 15.29 -2.50 27.13
C VAL A 23 14.76 -3.90 27.43
N SER A 24 14.97 -4.87 26.53
CA SER A 24 15.22 -6.25 26.99
C SER A 24 15.87 -7.07 25.89
N SER A 25 17.09 -7.48 26.18
CA SER A 25 17.90 -8.49 25.54
C SER A 25 17.12 -9.66 24.93
N SER A 26 17.53 -10.08 23.74
CA SER A 26 17.47 -11.49 23.32
C SER A 26 16.09 -12.16 23.26
N SER A 27 15.09 -11.58 22.60
CA SER A 27 13.87 -12.34 22.32
C SER A 27 14.00 -13.11 21.01
N SER A 28 14.02 -14.44 21.12
CA SER A 28 13.89 -15.42 20.04
C SER A 28 12.71 -15.15 19.08
N LEU A 29 11.79 -14.24 19.42
CA LEU A 29 10.68 -13.79 18.58
C LEU A 29 11.12 -12.92 17.40
N VAL A 30 12.13 -12.06 17.54
CA VAL A 30 12.66 -11.28 16.40
C VAL A 30 13.34 -12.21 15.39
N GLN A 31 14.06 -13.22 15.89
CA GLN A 31 14.67 -14.27 15.08
C GLN A 31 13.64 -15.26 14.49
N ARG A 32 12.53 -15.53 15.18
CA ARG A 32 11.40 -16.33 14.66
C ARG A 32 10.55 -15.56 13.65
N LEU A 33 10.40 -14.24 13.79
CA LEU A 33 9.85 -13.38 12.75
C LEU A 33 10.74 -13.42 11.50
N HIS A 34 12.06 -13.33 11.68
CA HIS A 34 13.03 -13.44 10.59
C HIS A 34 12.86 -14.75 9.79
N LEU A 35 12.60 -15.89 10.44
CA LEU A 35 12.36 -17.17 9.76
C LEU A 35 11.02 -17.27 9.02
N LEU A 36 10.00 -16.50 9.41
CA LEU A 36 8.72 -16.45 8.68
C LEU A 36 8.80 -15.62 7.39
N PHE A 37 9.77 -14.70 7.28
CA PHE A 37 9.97 -13.84 6.10
C PHE A 37 11.03 -14.37 5.11
N ILE A 38 11.93 -15.29 5.52
CA ILE A 38 13.02 -15.84 4.68
C ILE A 38 12.57 -16.89 3.64
N ASN A 39 11.27 -17.11 3.45
CA ASN A 39 10.79 -17.94 2.34
C ASN A 39 9.93 -17.14 1.34
N PRO A 40 10.54 -16.23 0.56
CA PRO A 40 9.83 -15.45 -0.47
C PRO A 40 9.18 -16.33 -1.54
N SER A 41 9.58 -17.60 -1.64
CA SER A 41 8.98 -18.62 -2.51
C SER A 41 7.60 -19.10 -2.04
N SER A 42 7.27 -18.89 -0.75
CA SER A 42 6.03 -19.39 -0.13
C SER A 42 4.90 -18.36 -0.05
N VAL A 43 5.22 -17.07 -0.25
CA VAL A 43 4.22 -16.00 -0.43
C VAL A 43 3.89 -15.85 -1.92
N GLY A 44 3.74 -16.97 -2.61
CA GLY A 44 3.09 -17.03 -3.91
C GLY A 44 1.59 -16.86 -3.74
N ILE A 45 1.12 -15.67 -3.33
CA ILE A 45 -0.29 -15.32 -3.43
C ILE A 45 -0.57 -14.98 -4.90
N ARG A 46 -0.44 -15.96 -5.78
CA ARG A 46 -0.98 -15.86 -7.14
C ARG A 46 -2.46 -16.23 -7.05
N ALA A 47 -3.25 -15.35 -6.43
CA ALA A 47 -4.68 -15.35 -6.63
C ALA A 47 -4.91 -14.88 -8.07
N HIS A 48 -4.79 -15.78 -9.04
CA HIS A 48 -5.23 -15.52 -10.40
C HIS A 48 -6.72 -15.19 -10.32
N LEU A 49 -7.06 -13.91 -10.35
CA LEU A 49 -8.42 -13.50 -10.65
C LEU A 49 -8.78 -14.10 -12.00
N LYS A 50 -10.02 -14.55 -12.14
CA LYS A 50 -10.57 -15.09 -13.38
C LYS A 50 -10.78 -13.98 -14.42
N MET A 51 -9.82 -13.06 -14.55
CA MET A 51 -9.84 -11.97 -15.51
C MET A 51 -9.83 -12.48 -16.96
N ASP A 52 -9.19 -13.62 -17.21
CA ASP A 52 -9.18 -14.29 -18.52
C ASP A 52 -10.59 -14.68 -18.99
N ALA A 53 -11.48 -15.04 -18.04
CA ALA A 53 -12.86 -15.36 -18.37
C ALA A 53 -13.65 -14.10 -18.73
N LEU A 54 -13.47 -13.00 -17.98
CA LEU A 54 -14.08 -11.70 -18.28
C LEU A 54 -13.59 -11.12 -19.61
N LYS A 55 -12.29 -11.21 -19.90
CA LYS A 55 -11.71 -10.83 -21.19
C LYS A 55 -12.31 -11.62 -22.34
N LYS A 56 -12.40 -12.95 -22.20
CA LYS A 56 -13.02 -13.82 -23.22
C LYS A 56 -14.50 -13.45 -23.41
N LEU A 57 -15.21 -13.14 -22.33
CA LEU A 57 -16.61 -12.70 -22.40
C LEU A 57 -16.76 -11.34 -23.09
N ALA A 58 -15.96 -10.33 -22.74
CA ALA A 58 -15.99 -9.01 -23.37
C ALA A 58 -15.60 -9.06 -24.86
N ASN A 59 -14.57 -9.85 -25.20
CA ASN A 59 -14.17 -10.05 -26.59
C ASN A 59 -15.22 -10.83 -27.41
N ARG A 60 -15.91 -11.79 -26.80
CA ARG A 60 -17.03 -12.51 -27.43
C ARG A 60 -18.27 -11.62 -27.58
N ALA A 61 -18.57 -10.77 -26.61
CA ALA A 61 -19.66 -9.80 -26.68
C ALA A 61 -19.46 -8.84 -27.86
N ARG A 62 -18.24 -8.36 -28.06
CA ARG A 62 -17.83 -7.55 -29.22
C ARG A 62 -17.98 -8.26 -30.58
N GLN A 63 -18.00 -9.61 -30.61
CA GLN A 63 -18.08 -10.41 -31.85
C GLN A 63 -19.49 -10.91 -32.20
N LYS A 64 -20.45 -10.94 -31.25
CA LYS A 64 -21.79 -11.56 -31.44
C LYS A 64 -22.95 -10.55 -31.49
N SER A 65 -22.67 -9.31 -31.81
CA SER A 65 -23.45 -8.11 -31.45
C SER A 65 -24.65 -7.78 -32.37
N ALA A 66 -25.44 -8.74 -32.85
CA ALA A 66 -26.66 -8.41 -33.61
C ALA A 66 -27.89 -9.19 -33.13
N GLU A 67 -27.85 -10.52 -33.16
CA GLU A 67 -29.04 -11.36 -32.88
C GLU A 67 -29.42 -11.42 -31.39
N ILE A 68 -28.45 -11.27 -30.47
CA ILE A 68 -28.65 -11.31 -29.01
C ILE A 68 -29.18 -9.95 -28.48
N ILE A 69 -28.92 -8.86 -29.20
CA ILE A 69 -29.25 -7.49 -28.77
C ILE A 69 -30.75 -7.23 -28.84
N LEU A 70 -31.42 -7.80 -29.84
CA LEU A 70 -32.84 -7.56 -30.09
C LEU A 70 -33.75 -8.34 -29.12
N SER A 71 -33.22 -9.36 -28.42
CA SER A 71 -33.99 -10.23 -27.53
C SER A 71 -33.85 -9.91 -26.03
N ALA A 72 -32.67 -9.44 -25.56
CA ALA A 72 -32.48 -9.17 -24.13
C ALA A 72 -33.32 -7.96 -23.64
N GLU A 73 -33.78 -7.91 -22.39
CA GLU A 73 -34.60 -6.80 -21.88
C GLU A 73 -33.78 -5.63 -21.31
N LYS A 74 -32.70 -5.92 -20.57
CA LYS A 74 -31.79 -4.95 -19.97
C LYS A 74 -30.34 -5.40 -20.13
N THR A 75 -29.42 -4.44 -20.17
CA THR A 75 -27.99 -4.72 -20.15
C THR A 75 -27.54 -4.98 -18.71
N GLU A 76 -27.22 -6.23 -18.39
CA GLU A 76 -26.65 -6.60 -17.09
C GLU A 76 -25.13 -6.42 -17.09
N ILE A 77 -24.62 -5.73 -16.08
CA ILE A 77 -23.19 -5.78 -15.74
C ILE A 77 -22.99 -7.16 -15.10
N GLY A 78 -22.26 -8.05 -15.78
CA GLY A 78 -22.13 -9.44 -15.33
C GLY A 78 -21.66 -9.53 -13.87
N ALA A 79 -22.23 -10.46 -13.10
CA ALA A 79 -22.02 -10.59 -11.65
C ALA A 79 -20.54 -10.62 -11.21
N GLU A 80 -19.65 -11.16 -12.04
CA GLU A 80 -18.21 -11.17 -11.76
C GLU A 80 -17.59 -9.76 -11.85
N LEU A 81 -18.01 -8.91 -12.80
CA LEU A 81 -17.51 -7.54 -12.90
C LEU A 81 -17.97 -6.70 -11.69
N GLU A 82 -19.22 -6.83 -11.28
CA GLU A 82 -19.72 -6.17 -10.05
C GLU A 82 -18.96 -6.62 -8.79
N ARG A 83 -18.64 -7.92 -8.71
CA ARG A 83 -17.79 -8.45 -7.64
C ARG A 83 -16.41 -7.81 -7.64
N LEU A 84 -15.80 -7.62 -8.81
CA LEU A 84 -14.50 -6.95 -8.94
C LEU A 84 -14.57 -5.48 -8.55
N LEU A 85 -15.60 -4.76 -8.98
CA LEU A 85 -15.77 -3.34 -8.63
C LEU A 85 -15.99 -3.17 -7.12
N THR A 86 -16.78 -4.03 -6.51
CA THR A 86 -16.97 -4.06 -5.04
C THR A 86 -15.65 -4.36 -4.32
N LYS A 87 -14.85 -5.30 -4.84
CA LYS A 87 -13.51 -5.57 -4.33
C LYS A 87 -12.62 -4.33 -4.42
N THR A 88 -12.66 -3.60 -5.53
CA THR A 88 -11.90 -2.35 -5.73
C THR A 88 -12.29 -1.29 -4.71
N ASP A 89 -13.58 -1.08 -4.46
CA ASP A 89 -14.06 -0.12 -3.46
C ASP A 89 -13.49 -0.46 -2.07
N LYS A 90 -13.46 -1.76 -1.73
CA LYS A 90 -12.85 -2.23 -0.48
C LYS A 90 -11.33 -2.02 -0.44
N THR A 91 -10.65 -2.30 -1.55
CA THR A 91 -9.20 -2.05 -1.69
C THR A 91 -8.86 -0.58 -1.48
N GLU A 92 -9.66 0.35 -2.01
CA GLU A 92 -9.45 1.79 -1.79
C GLU A 92 -9.57 2.16 -0.30
N GLU A 93 -10.62 1.69 0.38
CA GLU A 93 -10.85 1.94 1.80
C GLU A 93 -9.67 1.42 2.65
N ASP A 94 -9.26 0.18 2.39
CA ASP A 94 -8.19 -0.49 3.10
C ASP A 94 -6.82 0.18 2.83
N MET A 95 -6.58 0.64 1.60
CA MET A 95 -5.36 1.39 1.25
C MET A 95 -5.29 2.73 1.98
N LYS A 96 -6.41 3.47 2.09
CA LYS A 96 -6.47 4.74 2.85
C LYS A 96 -6.14 4.53 4.32
N LYS A 97 -6.69 3.49 4.94
CA LYS A 97 -6.38 3.13 6.33
C LYS A 97 -4.91 2.80 6.51
N LEU A 98 -4.32 2.05 5.58
CA LEU A 98 -2.91 1.68 5.64
C LEU A 98 -1.98 2.91 5.56
N VAL A 99 -2.19 3.77 4.55
CA VAL A 99 -1.44 5.02 4.37
C VAL A 99 -1.53 5.87 5.64
N HIS A 100 -2.73 6.04 6.19
CA HIS A 100 -2.93 6.80 7.43
C HIS A 100 -2.21 6.17 8.64
N ALA A 101 -2.26 4.85 8.79
CA ALA A 101 -1.58 4.15 9.88
C ALA A 101 -0.05 4.31 9.78
N ILE A 102 0.52 4.28 8.58
CA ILE A 102 1.94 4.54 8.36
C ILE A 102 2.26 6.01 8.65
N GLU A 103 1.43 6.97 8.26
CA GLU A 103 1.64 8.39 8.60
C GLU A 103 1.66 8.63 10.10
N VAL A 104 0.73 8.03 10.85
CA VAL A 104 0.69 8.11 12.31
C VAL A 104 1.93 7.47 12.92
N TYR A 105 2.36 6.32 12.40
CA TYR A 105 3.58 5.64 12.82
C TYR A 105 4.84 6.50 12.57
N LEU A 106 4.87 7.25 11.47
CA LEU A 106 5.98 8.13 11.10
C LEU A 106 5.96 9.49 11.80
N GLN A 107 4.93 9.81 12.59
CA GLN A 107 4.90 11.10 13.27
C GLN A 107 6.14 11.22 14.16
N PRO A 108 6.93 12.30 14.02
CA PRO A 108 8.15 12.47 14.79
C PRO A 108 7.79 12.48 16.28
N ASN A 109 8.23 11.46 17.00
CA ASN A 109 8.00 11.36 18.42
C ASN A 109 8.68 12.58 19.09
N PRO A 110 8.02 13.30 20.01
CA PRO A 110 8.66 14.37 20.79
C PRO A 110 9.97 13.92 21.46
N ALA A 111 10.11 12.63 21.76
CA ALA A 111 11.34 12.02 22.29
C ALA A 111 12.55 12.05 21.34
N VAL A 112 12.36 12.23 20.03
CA VAL A 112 13.45 12.27 19.04
C VAL A 112 14.20 13.60 19.11
N ARG A 113 13.47 14.69 19.33
CA ARG A 113 14.10 15.98 19.70
C ARG A 113 14.85 15.87 21.03
N ALA A 114 14.51 14.87 21.85
CA ALA A 114 15.21 14.59 23.10
C ALA A 114 16.50 13.77 22.90
N LEU A 115 16.73 13.09 21.76
CA LEU A 115 18.03 12.42 21.50
C LEU A 115 19.15 13.46 21.30
N ASP A 116 18.92 14.47 20.47
CA ASP A 116 19.82 15.62 20.33
C ASP A 116 19.98 16.36 21.67
N GLY A 117 18.87 16.54 22.40
CA GLY A 117 18.87 17.16 23.72
C GLY A 117 19.68 16.37 24.76
N LEU A 118 19.63 15.04 24.71
CA LEU A 118 20.36 14.17 25.63
C LEU A 118 21.86 14.19 25.34
N GLY A 119 22.24 14.08 24.06
CA GLY A 119 23.63 14.15 23.64
C GLY A 119 24.30 15.46 24.04
N GLU A 120 23.62 16.59 23.82
CA GLU A 120 24.13 17.91 24.24
C GLU A 120 24.16 18.08 25.76
N ALA A 121 23.14 17.60 26.49
CA ALA A 121 23.13 17.66 27.94
C ALA A 121 24.28 16.85 28.57
N MET A 122 24.58 15.65 28.04
CA MET A 122 25.73 14.84 28.48
C MET A 122 27.06 15.56 28.24
N LYS A 123 27.22 16.18 27.07
CA LYS A 123 28.42 16.95 26.70
C LYS A 123 28.62 18.17 27.60
N GLU A 124 27.54 18.88 27.89
CA GLU A 124 27.56 20.04 28.77
C GLU A 124 27.91 19.64 30.21
N ALA A 125 27.30 18.57 30.72
CA ALA A 125 27.62 18.02 32.05
C ALA A 125 29.09 17.61 32.15
N ALA A 126 29.64 16.93 31.14
CA ALA A 126 31.05 16.54 31.12
C ALA A 126 32.00 17.74 31.15
N THR A 127 31.68 18.79 30.38
CA THR A 127 32.59 19.94 30.19
C THR A 127 32.48 20.96 31.31
N ARG A 128 31.28 21.22 31.82
CA ARG A 128 31.01 22.33 32.75
C ARG A 128 30.88 21.91 34.21
N VAL A 129 30.45 20.68 34.48
CA VAL A 129 30.12 20.24 35.84
C VAL A 129 31.17 19.26 36.37
N VAL A 130 31.44 18.19 35.61
CA VAL A 130 32.28 17.08 36.10
C VAL A 130 33.76 17.29 35.76
N GLY A 131 34.05 17.88 34.61
CA GLY A 131 35.40 17.99 34.06
C GLY A 131 35.78 16.76 33.23
N THR A 132 36.40 17.00 32.07
CA THR A 132 36.71 15.98 31.05
C THR A 132 37.76 14.95 31.49
N GLU A 133 38.59 15.32 32.46
CA GLU A 133 39.66 14.48 33.00
C GLU A 133 39.14 13.42 33.99
N SER A 134 37.90 13.55 34.47
CA SER A 134 37.29 12.55 35.34
C SER A 134 36.82 11.34 34.53
N THR A 135 36.87 10.14 35.14
CA THR A 135 36.33 8.92 34.52
C THR A 135 34.88 9.10 34.08
N PHE A 136 34.04 9.66 34.95
CA PHE A 136 32.63 9.94 34.64
C PHE A 136 32.47 10.99 33.51
N GLY A 137 33.27 12.06 33.52
CA GLY A 137 33.26 13.06 32.45
C GLY A 137 33.64 12.48 31.09
N SER A 138 34.65 11.60 31.04
CA SER A 138 35.06 10.90 29.82
C SER A 138 33.96 9.95 29.30
N MET A 139 33.25 9.26 30.21
CA MET A 139 32.12 8.39 29.88
C MET A 139 30.93 9.19 29.32
N LEU A 140 30.63 10.35 29.91
CA LEU A 140 29.60 11.27 29.41
C LEU A 140 29.91 11.78 27.99
N LEU A 141 31.18 12.10 27.71
CA LEU A 141 31.59 12.50 26.35
C LEU A 141 31.40 11.36 25.33
N LYS A 142 31.76 10.12 25.69
CA LYS A 142 31.55 8.94 24.83
C LYS A 142 30.06 8.68 24.57
N GLY A 143 29.23 8.82 25.61
CA GLY A 143 27.77 8.74 25.51
C GLY A 143 27.22 9.80 24.56
N SER A 144 27.60 11.06 24.75
CA SER A 144 27.22 12.18 23.89
C SER A 144 27.56 11.95 22.41
N GLN A 145 28.79 11.53 22.11
CA GLN A 145 29.22 11.26 20.74
C GLN A 145 28.43 10.11 20.09
N THR A 146 28.06 9.10 20.87
CA THR A 146 27.23 8.00 20.38
C THR A 146 25.81 8.47 20.07
N GLU A 147 25.20 9.24 20.97
CA GLU A 147 23.85 9.80 20.76
C GLU A 147 23.81 10.71 19.53
N SER A 148 24.82 11.58 19.32
CA SER A 148 24.92 12.40 18.10
C SER A 148 25.02 11.58 16.81
N LYS A 149 25.56 10.35 16.86
CA LYS A 149 25.60 9.43 15.72
C LYS A 149 24.27 8.71 15.50
N VAL A 150 23.49 8.48 16.57
CA VAL A 150 22.16 7.85 16.51
C VAL A 150 21.10 8.82 16.01
N ALA A 151 21.16 10.08 16.43
CA ALA A 151 20.19 11.12 16.11
C ALA A 151 19.77 11.25 14.63
N PRO A 152 20.69 11.25 13.63
CA PRO A 152 20.28 11.38 12.23
C PRO A 152 19.57 10.13 11.66
N GLY A 153 19.64 8.98 12.34
CA GLY A 153 19.09 7.73 11.83
C GLY A 153 17.57 7.74 11.69
N GLU A 154 16.85 8.40 12.59
CA GLU A 154 15.38 8.42 12.56
C GLU A 154 14.79 9.34 11.49
N PRO A 155 15.28 10.58 11.30
CA PRO A 155 14.92 11.37 10.12
C PRO A 155 15.18 10.62 8.80
N GLN A 156 16.28 9.86 8.71
CA GLN A 156 16.60 9.03 7.54
C GLN A 156 15.64 7.85 7.36
N LEU A 157 15.24 7.19 8.46
CA LEU A 157 14.20 6.16 8.47
C LEU A 157 12.88 6.72 7.93
N ILE A 158 12.42 7.86 8.48
CA ILE A 158 11.18 8.52 8.07
C ILE A 158 11.24 8.89 6.58
N GLN A 159 12.34 9.48 6.13
CA GLN A 159 12.59 9.82 4.73
C GLN A 159 12.51 8.58 3.83
N SER A 160 13.11 7.47 4.24
CA SER A 160 13.16 6.23 3.46
C SER A 160 11.78 5.59 3.34
N ILE A 161 11.02 5.52 4.42
CA ILE A 161 9.64 5.01 4.40
C ILE A 161 8.76 5.89 3.51
N THR A 162 8.91 7.22 3.63
CA THR A 162 8.12 8.18 2.87
C THR A 162 8.36 8.05 1.36
N THR A 163 9.63 7.98 0.95
CA THR A 163 10.02 7.97 -0.47
C THR A 163 9.87 6.60 -1.12
N GLN A 164 10.04 5.51 -0.38
CA GLN A 164 10.06 4.16 -0.96
C GLN A 164 8.71 3.44 -0.82
N THR A 165 8.06 3.53 0.36
CA THR A 165 6.82 2.78 0.64
C THR A 165 5.59 3.65 0.44
N MET A 166 5.54 4.82 1.09
CA MET A 166 4.36 5.69 1.05
C MET A 166 4.09 6.26 -0.34
N ALA A 167 5.14 6.63 -1.08
CA ALA A 167 5.00 7.13 -2.44
C ALA A 167 4.32 6.10 -3.38
N SER A 168 4.64 4.81 -3.24
CA SER A 168 4.04 3.75 -4.05
C SER A 168 2.54 3.57 -3.74
N LEU A 169 2.18 3.54 -2.45
CA LEU A 169 0.78 3.42 -2.01
C LEU A 169 -0.06 4.62 -2.47
N ARG A 170 0.49 5.84 -2.39
CA ARG A 170 -0.17 7.06 -2.87
C ARG A 170 -0.33 7.06 -4.38
N HIS A 171 0.67 6.58 -5.13
CA HIS A 171 0.55 6.43 -6.58
C HIS A 171 -0.65 5.56 -6.97
N ILE A 172 -0.87 4.43 -6.26
CA ILE A 172 -2.03 3.55 -6.51
C ILE A 172 -3.36 4.27 -6.26
N GLN A 173 -3.43 5.09 -5.21
CA GLN A 173 -4.61 5.88 -4.89
C GLN A 173 -4.90 6.96 -5.94
N GLU A 174 -3.86 7.59 -6.45
CA GLU A 174 -3.98 8.73 -7.37
C GLU A 174 -4.16 8.30 -8.83
N ASN A 175 -3.68 7.13 -9.22
CA ASN A 175 -3.66 6.70 -10.63
C ASN A 175 -4.59 5.51 -10.88
N GLU A 176 -4.24 4.32 -10.42
CA GLU A 176 -4.95 3.08 -10.75
C GLU A 176 -6.39 3.09 -10.20
N LEU A 177 -6.57 3.46 -8.92
CA LEU A 177 -7.89 3.53 -8.30
C LEU A 177 -8.77 4.61 -8.94
N ARG A 178 -8.23 5.82 -9.20
CA ARG A 178 -8.96 6.89 -9.91
C ARG A 178 -9.35 6.49 -11.33
N THR A 179 -8.49 5.76 -12.03
CA THR A 179 -8.77 5.27 -13.38
C THR A 179 -9.95 4.31 -13.34
N VAL A 180 -9.95 3.32 -12.45
CA VAL A 180 -11.08 2.38 -12.34
C VAL A 180 -12.38 3.11 -11.98
N GLN A 181 -12.35 4.08 -11.07
CA GLN A 181 -13.53 4.90 -10.72
C GLN A 181 -14.08 5.67 -11.92
N LYS A 182 -13.20 6.30 -12.70
CA LYS A 182 -13.57 7.04 -13.92
C LYS A 182 -14.20 6.10 -14.95
N GLU A 183 -13.52 4.99 -15.27
CA GLU A 183 -14.00 4.04 -16.28
C GLU A 183 -15.31 3.35 -15.87
N ARG A 184 -15.53 3.13 -14.57
CA ARG A 184 -16.82 2.67 -14.00
C ARG A 184 -17.95 3.66 -14.27
N SER A 185 -17.70 4.95 -14.08
CA SER A 185 -18.69 6.01 -14.36
C SER A 185 -19.04 6.06 -15.85
N VAL A 186 -18.03 5.99 -16.73
CA VAL A 186 -18.22 5.96 -18.19
C VAL A 186 -19.00 4.72 -18.62
N LEU A 187 -18.68 3.54 -18.07
CA LEU A 187 -19.42 2.30 -18.34
C LEU A 187 -20.90 2.43 -18.00
N ASN A 188 -21.22 2.99 -16.83
CA ASN A 188 -22.61 3.20 -16.41
C ASN A 188 -23.35 4.14 -17.37
N LYS A 189 -22.70 5.20 -17.85
CA LYS A 189 -23.28 6.08 -18.87
C LYS A 189 -23.56 5.34 -20.17
N LYS A 190 -22.59 4.58 -20.70
CA LYS A 190 -22.76 3.80 -21.93
C LYS A 190 -23.84 2.72 -21.81
N ARG A 191 -23.99 2.11 -20.63
CA ARG A 191 -25.09 1.18 -20.33
C ARG A 191 -26.46 1.86 -20.46
N LEU A 192 -26.60 3.07 -19.89
CA LEU A 192 -27.83 3.84 -19.97
C LEU A 192 -28.15 4.29 -21.41
N ASP A 193 -27.12 4.72 -22.17
CA ASP A 193 -27.28 5.11 -23.58
C ASP A 193 -27.75 3.92 -24.44
N LEU A 194 -27.20 2.73 -24.19
CA LEU A 194 -27.61 1.48 -24.84
C LEU A 194 -29.07 1.12 -24.49
N ASP A 195 -29.43 1.14 -23.21
CA ASP A 195 -30.80 0.85 -22.76
C ASP A 195 -31.83 1.84 -23.33
N ALA A 196 -31.46 3.13 -23.42
CA ALA A 196 -32.28 4.18 -24.02
C ALA A 196 -32.49 3.95 -25.52
N THR A 197 -31.41 3.67 -26.26
CA THR A 197 -31.47 3.42 -27.72
C THR A 197 -32.25 2.15 -28.03
N LYS A 198 -32.11 1.12 -27.21
CA LYS A 198 -32.92 -0.11 -27.30
C LYS A 198 -34.40 0.14 -27.08
N SER A 199 -34.74 0.99 -26.12
CA SER A 199 -36.12 1.41 -25.87
C SER A 199 -36.69 2.28 -27.00
N ARG A 200 -35.85 3.06 -27.70
CA ARG A 200 -36.25 3.77 -28.92
C ARG A 200 -36.52 2.78 -30.06
N TRP A 201 -35.64 1.81 -30.28
CA TRP A 201 -35.80 0.79 -31.32
C TRP A 201 -37.09 0.00 -31.16
N LYS A 202 -37.42 -0.45 -29.94
CA LYS A 202 -38.67 -1.17 -29.63
C LYS A 202 -39.94 -0.38 -29.95
N ARG A 203 -39.88 0.96 -29.90
CA ARG A 203 -41.03 1.86 -30.13
C ARG A 203 -41.03 2.52 -31.51
N ALA A 204 -39.99 2.31 -32.32
CA ALA A 204 -39.89 2.90 -33.65
C ALA A 204 -40.91 2.25 -34.61
N ALA A 205 -41.49 3.05 -35.49
CA ALA A 205 -42.27 2.55 -36.61
C ALA A 205 -41.38 1.76 -37.59
N ASP A 206 -41.95 0.82 -38.33
CA ASP A 206 -41.20 -0.14 -39.15
C ASP A 206 -40.31 0.52 -40.21
N ASP A 207 -40.74 1.66 -40.76
CA ASP A 207 -39.98 2.48 -41.71
C ASP A 207 -38.72 3.12 -41.09
N LYS A 208 -38.75 3.41 -39.79
CA LYS A 208 -37.65 4.04 -39.04
C LYS A 208 -36.77 3.04 -38.29
N LYS A 209 -37.23 1.80 -38.10
CA LYS A 209 -36.47 0.74 -37.41
C LYS A 209 -35.06 0.53 -37.97
N PRO A 210 -34.81 0.50 -39.30
CA PRO A 210 -33.45 0.31 -39.83
C PRO A 210 -32.47 1.39 -39.39
N ALA A 211 -32.91 2.66 -39.35
CA ALA A 211 -32.08 3.78 -38.91
C ALA A 211 -31.76 3.69 -37.40
N VAL A 212 -32.78 3.40 -36.57
CA VAL A 212 -32.60 3.26 -35.12
C VAL A 212 -31.79 1.99 -34.77
N GLU A 213 -31.87 0.94 -35.59
CA GLU A 213 -31.05 -0.27 -35.45
C GLU A 213 -29.57 0.05 -35.68
N ALA A 214 -29.24 0.90 -36.65
CA ALA A 214 -27.87 1.35 -36.86
C ALA A 214 -27.32 2.10 -35.62
N GLU A 215 -28.11 3.00 -35.03
CA GLU A 215 -27.75 3.67 -33.76
C GLU A 215 -27.56 2.67 -32.61
N LEU A 216 -28.44 1.67 -32.51
CA LEU A 216 -28.36 0.63 -31.48
C LEU A 216 -27.06 -0.18 -31.58
N ARG A 217 -26.62 -0.51 -32.80
CA ARG A 217 -25.34 -1.20 -33.04
C ARG A 217 -24.13 -0.36 -32.62
N ILE A 218 -24.19 0.96 -32.85
CA ILE A 218 -23.13 1.89 -32.39
C ILE A 218 -23.09 1.92 -30.87
N ALA A 219 -24.24 2.14 -30.21
CA ALA A 219 -24.31 2.20 -28.75
C ALA A 219 -23.83 0.89 -28.08
N GLN A 220 -24.14 -0.26 -28.69
CA GLN A 220 -23.60 -1.54 -28.20
C GLN A 220 -22.08 -1.60 -28.34
N THR A 221 -21.54 -1.24 -29.50
CA THR A 221 -20.10 -1.27 -29.76
C THR A 221 -19.34 -0.40 -28.76
N GLU A 222 -19.88 0.77 -28.43
CA GLU A 222 -19.32 1.67 -27.42
C GLU A 222 -19.37 1.05 -26.02
N PHE A 223 -20.48 0.42 -25.63
CA PHE A 223 -20.59 -0.28 -24.35
C PHE A 223 -19.62 -1.46 -24.25
N ASP A 224 -19.54 -2.30 -25.28
CA ASP A 224 -18.63 -3.46 -25.33
C ASP A 224 -17.16 -3.02 -25.28
N THR A 225 -16.83 -1.92 -25.98
CA THR A 225 -15.50 -1.32 -25.92
C THR A 225 -15.19 -0.84 -24.50
N GLN A 226 -16.14 -0.16 -23.85
CA GLN A 226 -15.97 0.32 -22.49
C GLN A 226 -15.83 -0.81 -21.47
N LEU A 227 -16.51 -1.95 -21.67
CA LEU A 227 -16.32 -3.16 -20.87
C LEU A 227 -14.87 -3.67 -20.94
N VAL A 228 -14.27 -3.68 -22.14
CA VAL A 228 -12.86 -4.07 -22.29
C VAL A 228 -11.94 -3.08 -21.58
N THR A 229 -12.21 -1.77 -21.69
CA THR A 229 -11.43 -0.72 -21.04
C THR A 229 -11.42 -0.88 -19.51
N ILE A 230 -12.58 -1.05 -18.88
CA ILE A 230 -12.65 -1.19 -17.42
C ILE A 230 -12.01 -2.49 -16.92
N ILE A 231 -12.15 -3.60 -17.67
CA ILE A 231 -11.47 -4.86 -17.33
C ILE A 231 -9.95 -4.68 -17.37
N THR A 232 -9.45 -3.96 -18.37
CA THR A 232 -8.02 -3.64 -18.49
C THR A 232 -7.54 -2.76 -17.33
N ALA A 233 -8.33 -1.77 -16.93
CA ALA A 233 -8.01 -0.93 -15.77
C ALA A 233 -7.98 -1.74 -14.46
N LEU A 234 -8.91 -2.68 -14.28
CA LEU A 234 -8.94 -3.58 -13.12
C LEU A 234 -7.70 -4.49 -13.06
N GLU A 235 -7.14 -4.88 -14.21
CA GLU A 235 -5.89 -5.65 -14.29
C GLU A 235 -4.66 -4.84 -13.92
N ALA A 236 -4.59 -3.61 -14.41
CA ALA A 236 -3.53 -2.68 -14.01
C ALA A 236 -3.54 -2.48 -12.49
N LEU A 237 -4.72 -2.22 -11.91
CA LEU A 237 -4.88 -2.10 -10.46
C LEU A 237 -4.46 -3.38 -9.73
N GLN A 238 -4.92 -4.55 -10.18
CA GLN A 238 -4.57 -5.81 -9.54
C GLN A 238 -3.05 -6.05 -9.57
N THR A 239 -2.40 -5.80 -10.71
CA THR A 239 -0.96 -5.93 -10.87
C THR A 239 -0.20 -4.98 -9.94
N ALA A 240 -0.64 -3.71 -9.86
CA ALA A 240 -0.04 -2.71 -9.00
C ALA A 240 -0.16 -3.09 -7.51
N VAL A 241 -1.33 -3.62 -7.10
CA VAL A 241 -1.58 -4.10 -5.73
C VAL A 241 -0.74 -5.35 -5.42
N ASP A 242 -0.62 -6.31 -6.34
CA ASP A 242 0.18 -7.52 -6.12
C ASP A 242 1.67 -7.19 -5.95
N HIS A 243 2.16 -6.18 -6.65
CA HIS A 243 3.53 -5.69 -6.51
C HIS A 243 3.80 -4.99 -5.16
N GLN A 244 2.76 -4.59 -4.40
CA GLN A 244 2.94 -3.99 -3.06
C GLN A 244 3.56 -4.94 -2.05
N GLY A 245 3.53 -6.26 -2.28
CA GLY A 245 4.23 -7.24 -1.45
C GLY A 245 5.74 -6.95 -1.33
N GLU A 246 6.38 -6.48 -2.40
CA GLU A 246 7.81 -6.14 -2.40
C GLU A 246 8.11 -4.89 -1.55
N TYR A 247 7.23 -3.90 -1.58
CA TYR A 247 7.37 -2.69 -0.77
C TYR A 247 7.16 -2.96 0.72
N LEU A 248 6.34 -3.97 1.06
CA LEU A 248 6.19 -4.43 2.43
C LEU A 248 7.48 -5.08 2.95
N VAL A 249 8.13 -5.91 2.14
CA VAL A 249 9.45 -6.48 2.48
C VAL A 249 10.48 -5.36 2.64
N LYS A 250 10.55 -4.40 1.71
CA LYS A 250 11.45 -3.24 1.81
C LYS A 250 11.20 -2.44 3.09
N PHE A 251 9.94 -2.18 3.44
CA PHE A 251 9.58 -1.47 4.66
C PHE A 251 10.17 -2.13 5.92
N PHE A 252 9.99 -3.44 6.08
CA PHE A 252 10.46 -4.15 7.28
C PHE A 252 11.95 -4.51 7.24
N GLU A 253 12.45 -5.05 6.13
CA GLU A 253 13.81 -5.58 6.07
C GLU A 253 14.85 -4.54 5.67
N ALA A 254 14.56 -3.71 4.67
CA ALA A 254 15.54 -2.75 4.17
C ALA A 254 15.52 -1.44 4.96
N VAL A 255 14.37 -1.02 5.48
CA VAL A 255 14.26 0.31 6.11
C VAL A 255 14.26 0.21 7.64
N GLN A 256 13.30 -0.51 8.23
CA GLN A 256 13.18 -0.65 9.69
C GLN A 256 14.36 -1.39 10.33
N LYS A 257 14.67 -2.59 9.81
CA LYS A 257 15.72 -3.44 10.35
C LYS A 257 17.11 -2.81 10.21
N GLU A 258 17.40 -2.13 9.10
CA GLU A 258 18.69 -1.46 8.92
C GLU A 258 18.89 -0.34 9.95
N TYR A 259 17.87 0.50 10.17
CA TYR A 259 17.90 1.53 11.20
C TYR A 259 18.17 0.96 12.60
N HIS A 260 17.37 -0.03 13.04
CA HIS A 260 17.54 -0.62 14.37
C HIS A 260 18.88 -1.33 14.55
N ASN A 261 19.39 -1.99 13.49
CA ASN A 261 20.72 -2.59 13.51
C ASN A 261 21.84 -1.55 13.62
N ALA A 262 21.69 -0.41 12.94
CA ALA A 262 22.64 0.69 13.03
C ALA A 262 22.70 1.25 14.46
N CYS A 263 21.53 1.50 15.09
CA CYS A 263 21.45 1.93 16.48
C CYS A 263 22.09 0.91 17.43
N LEU A 264 21.76 -0.38 17.28
CA LEU A 264 22.32 -1.44 18.11
C LEU A 264 23.84 -1.55 17.98
N LYS A 265 24.38 -1.36 16.76
CA LYS A 265 25.83 -1.37 16.52
C LYS A 265 26.52 -0.25 17.28
N LEU A 266 25.99 0.98 17.20
CA LEU A 266 26.53 2.14 17.92
C LEU A 266 26.51 1.93 19.43
N LEU A 267 25.41 1.38 19.99
CA LEU A 267 25.31 1.10 21.42
C LEU A 267 26.27 -0.01 21.88
N LYS A 268 26.54 -1.02 21.04
CA LYS A 268 27.55 -2.05 21.31
C LYS A 268 28.98 -1.52 21.26
N GLU A 269 29.26 -0.52 20.41
CA GLU A 269 30.52 0.21 20.40
C GLU A 269 30.68 1.01 21.68
N LEU A 270 29.67 1.80 22.06
CA LEU A 270 29.67 2.57 23.30
C LEU A 270 29.92 1.70 24.54
N LYS A 271 29.23 0.55 24.65
CA LYS A 271 29.44 -0.36 25.79
C LYS A 271 30.91 -0.74 25.94
N ARG A 272 31.58 -1.12 24.84
CA ARG A 272 33.00 -1.49 24.85
C ARG A 272 33.88 -0.30 25.23
N ASP A 273 33.55 0.88 24.71
CA ASP A 273 34.31 2.10 25.00
C ASP A 273 34.16 2.51 26.47
N LEU A 274 33.01 2.28 27.11
CA LEU A 274 32.78 2.53 28.53
C LEU A 274 33.51 1.53 29.42
N GLU A 275 33.48 0.24 29.07
CA GLU A 275 34.21 -0.82 29.81
C GLU A 275 35.74 -0.64 29.72
N ALA A 276 36.25 0.01 28.68
CA ALA A 276 37.67 0.36 28.54
C ALA A 276 38.07 1.67 29.25
N SER A 277 37.11 2.37 29.86
CA SER A 277 37.32 3.63 30.57
C SER A 277 37.50 3.45 32.09
N ASP A 278 37.35 2.22 32.59
CA ASP A 278 37.69 1.78 33.96
C ASP A 278 39.17 1.37 34.05
#